data_AF-A0A916YD56-F1
#
_entry.id   AF-A0A916YD56-F1
#
_cell.length_a   1.000
_cell.length_b   1.000
_cell.length_c   1.000
_cell.angle_alpha   90.00
_cell.angle_beta   90.00
_cell.angle_gamma   90.00
#
_symmetry.space_group_name_H-M   'P 1'
#
loop_
_entity.id
_entity.type
_entity.pdbx_description
1 polymer ?
#
loop_
_entity_poly.entity_id
_entity_poly.type
_entity_poly.pdbx_seq_one_letter_code
_entity_poly.pdbx_strand_id
1 'polypeptide(L)'
;MLVLGAAASRVRALERSSVMVLGGEPVGERFIHWNFVSSSKDRRAQAAADWKAGRMKLPDADDAEFIPLSEEPARPAPAMS
;
A
#
# COMPACT_ATOMS: atom_id res chain seq x y z
N MET A 1 17.89 0.45 2.97
CA MET A 1 16.86 1.49 2.79
C MET A 1 17.16 2.61 3.77
N LEU A 2 16.97 3.87 3.40
CA LEU A 2 17.20 5.01 4.30
C LEU A 2 15.87 5.73 4.51
N VAL A 3 15.55 6.02 5.77
CA VAL A 3 14.42 6.89 6.14
C VAL A 3 15.00 8.24 6.55
N LEU A 4 14.63 9.29 5.82
CA LEU A 4 15.12 10.64 6.05
C LEU A 4 14.14 11.39 6.97
N GLY A 5 14.68 12.14 7.93
CA GLY A 5 13.88 13.05 8.75
C GLY A 5 13.53 14.35 8.00
N ALA A 6 12.80 15.24 8.67
CA ALA A 6 12.41 16.54 8.10
C ALA A 6 13.59 17.51 7.87
N ALA A 7 14.75 17.23 8.48
CA ALA A 7 15.96 18.03 8.30
C ALA A 7 16.64 17.73 6.96
N ALA A 8 17.46 18.69 6.49
CA ALA A 8 18.27 18.51 5.30
C ALA A 8 19.16 17.26 5.43
N SER A 9 19.02 16.35 4.46
CA SER A 9 19.74 15.09 4.40
C SER A 9 20.69 15.07 3.20
N ARG A 10 21.82 14.35 3.32
CA ARG A 10 22.83 14.22 2.26
C ARG A 10 23.11 12.75 1.98
N VAL A 11 23.11 12.38 0.70
CA VAL A 11 23.48 11.05 0.22
C VAL A 11 24.55 11.20 -0.85
N ARG A 12 25.58 10.35 -0.80
CA ARG A 12 26.69 10.32 -1.77
C ARG A 12 26.86 8.90 -2.31
N ALA A 13 26.80 8.73 -3.63
CA ALA A 13 27.19 7.48 -4.27
C ALA A 13 28.73 7.38 -4.34
N LEU A 14 29.29 6.22 -4.01
CA LEU A 14 30.74 5.96 -4.09
C LEU A 14 31.15 5.31 -5.41
N GLU A 15 30.18 4.77 -6.14
CA GLU A 15 30.33 4.10 -7.43
C GLU A 15 29.11 4.39 -8.30
N ARG A 16 29.03 3.76 -9.48
CA ARG A 16 27.86 3.92 -10.38
C ARG A 16 26.62 3.35 -9.70
N SER A 17 25.61 4.19 -9.46
CA SER A 17 24.40 3.78 -8.73
C SER A 17 23.14 4.37 -9.37
N SER A 18 22.03 3.63 -9.26
CA SER A 18 20.67 4.12 -9.52
C SER A 18 19.98 4.35 -8.18
N VAL A 19 19.51 5.57 -7.93
CA VAL A 19 18.93 5.97 -6.63
C VAL A 19 17.53 6.53 -6.86
N MET A 20 16.58 6.18 -5.98
CA MET A 20 15.23 6.74 -5.95
C MET A 20 15.00 7.42 -4.59
N VAL A 21 14.47 8.64 -4.63
CA VAL A 21 14.07 9.39 -3.44
C VAL A 21 12.58 9.69 -3.56
N LEU A 22 11.80 9.24 -2.58
CA LEU A 22 10.37 9.50 -2.46
C LEU A 22 10.15 10.28 -1.17
N GLY A 23 9.43 11.40 -1.26
CA GLY A 23 9.14 12.27 -0.13
C GLY A 23 7.93 13.15 -0.40
N GLY A 24 7.36 13.70 0.66
CA GLY A 24 6.18 14.55 0.62
C GLY A 24 5.64 14.83 2.02
N GLU A 25 4.65 15.69 2.11
CA GLU A 25 3.94 15.94 3.36
C GLU A 25 3.20 14.68 3.85
N PRO A 26 3.05 14.47 5.16
CA PRO A 26 2.28 13.35 5.69
C PRO A 26 0.84 13.38 5.17
N VAL A 27 0.40 12.30 4.54
CA VAL A 27 -0.98 12.16 4.02
C VAL A 27 -2.03 11.94 5.13
N GLY A 28 -1.61 11.87 6.40
CA GLY A 28 -2.43 11.53 7.55
C GLY A 28 -2.64 10.01 7.72
N GLU A 29 -3.48 9.63 8.69
CA GLU A 29 -3.74 8.21 8.98
C GLU A 29 -4.40 7.52 7.78
N ARG A 30 -3.88 6.33 7.44
CA ARG A 30 -4.44 5.47 6.40
C ARG A 30 -4.53 4.04 6.91
N PHE A 31 -5.68 3.44 6.66
CA PHE A 31 -6.00 2.07 6.94
C PHE A 31 -5.75 1.27 5.67
N ILE A 32 -4.72 0.43 5.69
CA ILE A 32 -4.33 -0.44 4.57
C ILE A 32 -4.78 -1.86 4.91
N HIS A 33 -5.43 -2.54 3.97
CA HIS A 33 -5.77 -3.96 4.04
C HIS A 33 -5.81 -4.52 2.63
N TRP A 34 -4.89 -5.44 2.30
CA TRP A 34 -4.71 -5.92 0.92
C TRP A 34 -4.58 -4.72 -0.05
N ASN A 35 -5.32 -4.71 -1.15
CA ASN A 35 -5.33 -3.62 -2.13
C ASN A 35 -6.23 -2.43 -1.72
N PHE A 36 -6.83 -2.44 -0.52
CA PHE A 36 -7.73 -1.38 -0.06
C PHE A 36 -7.05 -0.40 0.90
N VAL A 37 -7.02 0.88 0.52
CA VAL A 37 -6.45 1.98 1.31
C VAL A 37 -7.50 3.07 1.50
N SER A 38 -7.77 3.45 2.75
CA SER A 38 -8.78 4.45 3.09
C SER A 38 -8.42 5.17 4.38
N SER A 39 -8.90 6.39 4.59
CA SER A 39 -8.88 7.07 5.90
C SER A 39 -10.03 6.65 6.81
N SER A 40 -11.00 5.87 6.32
CA SER A 40 -12.13 5.32 7.07
C SER A 40 -12.07 3.79 7.12
N LYS A 41 -12.15 3.23 8.33
CA LYS A 41 -12.21 1.78 8.58
C LYS A 41 -13.48 1.17 7.98
N ASP A 42 -14.62 1.84 8.13
CA ASP A 42 -15.92 1.35 7.64
C ASP A 42 -15.94 1.26 6.12
N ARG A 43 -15.44 2.30 5.43
CA ARG A 43 -15.34 2.29 3.97
C ARG A 43 -14.45 1.16 3.46
N ARG A 44 -13.35 0.88 4.17
CA ARG A 44 -12.44 -0.23 3.83
C ARG A 44 -13.08 -1.60 4.08
N ALA A 45 -13.84 -1.74 5.16
CA ALA A 45 -14.57 -2.97 5.47
C ALA A 45 -15.68 -3.23 4.44
N GLN A 46 -16.41 -2.19 4.04
CA GLN A 46 -17.38 -2.27 2.96
C GLN A 46 -16.73 -2.71 1.64
N ALA A 47 -15.60 -2.11 1.26
CA ALA A 47 -14.86 -2.50 0.06
C ALA A 47 -14.41 -3.98 0.11
N ALA A 48 -13.92 -4.44 1.27
CA ALA A 48 -13.56 -5.85 1.44
C ALA A 48 -14.77 -6.79 1.28
N ALA A 49 -15.94 -6.40 1.80
CA ALA A 49 -17.18 -7.17 1.64
C ALA A 49 -17.71 -7.16 0.21
N ASP A 50 -17.62 -6.01 -0.49
CA ASP A 50 -18.00 -5.88 -1.90
C ASP A 50 -17.11 -6.74 -2.80
N TRP A 51 -15.81 -6.80 -2.51
CA TRP A 51 -14.87 -7.68 -3.22
C TRP A 51 -15.21 -9.15 -3.01
N LYS A 52 -15.39 -9.59 -1.75
CA LYS A 52 -15.77 -10.97 -1.43
C LYS A 52 -17.08 -11.40 -2.09
N ALA A 53 -18.01 -10.47 -2.27
CA ALA A 53 -19.31 -10.73 -2.88
C ALA A 53 -19.33 -10.53 -4.40
N GLY A 54 -18.20 -10.20 -5.04
CA GLY A 54 -18.12 -9.95 -6.49
C GLY A 54 -18.93 -8.74 -6.96
N ARG A 55 -19.18 -7.75 -6.09
CA ARG A 55 -19.94 -6.52 -6.42
C ARG A 55 -19.10 -5.44 -7.10
N MET A 56 -17.78 -5.61 -7.14
CA MET A 56 -16.88 -4.68 -7.82
C MET A 56 -16.77 -5.04 -9.29
N LYS A 57 -16.85 -4.03 -10.16
CA LYS A 57 -16.56 -4.19 -11.59
C LYS A 57 -15.08 -4.56 -11.77
N LEU A 58 -14.81 -5.67 -12.44
CA LEU A 58 -13.48 -6.04 -12.88
C LEU A 58 -13.08 -5.27 -14.15
N PRO A 59 -11.77 -5.12 -14.44
CA PRO A 59 -11.32 -4.50 -15.67
C PRO A 59 -11.87 -5.23 -16.91
N ASP A 60 -12.35 -4.48 -17.91
CA ASP A 60 -13.05 -5.05 -19.09
C ASP A 60 -12.18 -6.01 -19.94
N ALA A 61 -10.86 -5.98 -19.77
CA ALA A 61 -9.90 -6.83 -20.50
C ALA A 61 -9.12 -7.80 -19.59
N ASP A 62 -9.47 -7.87 -18.30
CA ASP A 62 -8.78 -8.68 -17.29
C ASP A 62 -9.76 -9.11 -16.18
N ASP A 63 -10.77 -9.88 -16.58
CA ASP A 63 -11.87 -10.36 -15.73
C ASP A 63 -11.96 -11.90 -15.64
N ALA A 64 -11.05 -12.61 -16.31
CA ALA A 64 -11.04 -14.07 -16.36
C ALA A 64 -10.54 -14.73 -15.06
N GLU A 65 -9.76 -14.00 -14.26
CA GLU A 65 -9.18 -14.48 -13.01
C GLU A 65 -9.66 -13.64 -11.83
N PHE A 66 -10.01 -14.30 -10.72
CA PHE A 66 -10.43 -13.63 -9.48
C PHE A 66 -9.50 -13.99 -8.33
N ILE A 67 -8.89 -12.99 -7.70
CA ILE A 67 -8.02 -13.16 -6.53
C ILE A 67 -8.85 -12.96 -5.25
N PRO A 68 -9.16 -14.02 -4.49
CA PRO A 68 -9.96 -13.88 -3.28
C PRO A 68 -9.20 -13.14 -2.18
N LEU A 69 -9.94 -12.41 -1.33
CA LEU A 69 -9.38 -11.84 -0.12
C LEU A 69 -9.02 -12.97 0.86
N SER A 70 -7.79 -12.98 1.37
CA SER A 70 -7.40 -13.93 2.42
C SER A 70 -8.30 -13.81 3.65
N GLU A 71 -8.62 -14.94 4.28
CA GLU A 71 -9.33 -14.96 5.56
C GLU A 71 -8.41 -14.68 6.75
N GLU A 72 -7.11 -14.88 6.57
CA GLU A 72 -6.12 -14.59 7.61
C GLU A 72 -5.76 -13.09 7.64
N PRO A 73 -5.62 -12.50 8.84
CA PRO A 73 -5.10 -11.15 8.96
C PRO A 73 -3.71 -11.07 8.33
N ALA A 74 -3.45 -10.02 7.55
CA ALA A 74 -2.15 -9.79 6.94
C ALA A 74 -1.07 -9.86 8.04
N ARG A 75 -0.04 -10.70 7.82
CA ARG A 75 1.13 -10.73 8.69
C ARG A 75 1.63 -9.29 8.87
N PRO A 76 1.96 -8.85 10.11
CA PRO A 76 2.50 -7.52 10.31
C PRO A 76 3.68 -7.35 9.35
N ALA A 77 3.70 -6.22 8.63
CA ALA A 77 4.81 -5.91 7.74
C ALA A 77 6.10 -6.02 8.56
N PRO A 78 7.16 -6.65 8.01
CA PRO A 78 8.44 -6.70 8.70
C PRO A 78 8.81 -5.27 9.10
N ALA A 79 9.25 -5.10 10.35
CA ALA A 79 9.73 -3.80 10.82
C ALA A 79 10.81 -3.34 9.85
N MET A 80 10.52 -2.26 9.12
CA MET A 80 11.48 -1.64 8.22
C MET A 80 12.59 -1.07 9.12
N SER A 81 13.66 -1.85 9.31
CA SER A 81 14.87 -1.44 10.04
C SER A 81 15.66 -0.40 9.26
#